data_AF-A0A4R2DR08-F1
#
_entry.id   AF-A0A4R2DR08-F1
#
_cell.length_a   1.000
_cell.length_b   1.000
_cell.length_c   1.000
_cell.angle_alpha   90.00
_cell.angle_beta   90.00
_cell.angle_gamma   90.00
#
_symmetry.space_group_name_H-M   'P 1'
#
loop_
_entity.id
_entity.type
_entity.pdbx_description
1 polymer ?
#
loop_
_entity_poly.entity_id
_entity_poly.type
_entity_poly.pdbx_seq_one_letter_code
_entity_poly.pdbx_strand_id
1 'polypeptide(L)'
;MAHEQLLFIGRPDANEIAHWSTLRELAPQRGWVSTRKFDPGKVVWAVAASSVLADEAEVVAEVRKAHIPCTSALDAIKDAYSAAHLSS
;
A
#
# COMPACT_ATOMS: atom_id res chain seq x y z
N MET A 1 10.40 18.28 4.52
CA MET A 1 10.60 16.90 4.01
C MET A 1 9.22 16.34 3.73
N ALA A 2 8.91 15.96 2.50
CA ALA A 2 7.60 15.37 2.21
C ALA A 2 7.57 13.97 2.84
N HIS A 3 6.58 13.71 3.70
CA HIS A 3 6.40 12.36 4.23
C HIS A 3 5.95 11.44 3.09
N GLU A 4 6.69 10.35 2.90
CA GLU A 4 6.32 9.26 2.00
C GLU A 4 4.97 8.68 2.43
N GLN A 5 4.10 8.37 1.46
CA GLN A 5 2.73 7.94 1.74
C GLN A 5 2.46 6.52 1.27
N LEU A 6 1.76 5.77 2.12
CA LEU A 6 1.21 4.46 1.81
C LEU A 6 -0.27 4.62 1.46
N LEU A 7 -0.62 4.46 0.18
CA LEU A 7 -1.98 4.63 -0.30
C LEU A 7 -2.79 3.34 -0.14
N PHE A 8 -3.93 3.43 0.52
CA PHE A 8 -4.89 2.34 0.64
C PHE A 8 -6.06 2.54 -0.34
N ILE A 9 -6.25 1.60 -1.26
CA ILE A 9 -7.25 1.68 -2.34
C ILE A 9 -8.32 0.60 -2.16
N GLY A 10 -9.58 1.03 -2.14
CA GLY A 10 -10.72 0.12 -2.05
C GLY A 10 -11.25 -0.08 -0.64
N ARG A 11 -12.12 -1.09 -0.51
CA ARG A 11 -12.68 -1.53 0.76
C ARG A 11 -12.20 -2.95 1.05
N PRO A 12 -11.39 -3.16 2.10
CA PRO A 12 -10.97 -4.50 2.48
C PRO A 12 -12.17 -5.30 2.98
N ASP A 13 -12.19 -6.59 2.66
CA ASP A 13 -13.08 -7.54 3.32
C ASP A 13 -12.58 -7.94 4.73
N ALA A 14 -13.33 -8.76 5.44
CA ALA A 14 -13.03 -9.14 6.82
C ALA A 14 -11.64 -9.79 6.98
N ASN A 15 -11.16 -10.55 5.99
CA ASN A 15 -9.83 -11.16 6.03
C ASN A 15 -8.74 -10.13 5.73
N GLU A 16 -9.02 -9.16 4.88
CA GLU A 16 -8.06 -8.11 4.50
C GLU A 16 -7.89 -7.03 5.58
N ILE A 17 -8.93 -6.78 6.40
CA ILE A 17 -8.87 -5.78 7.48
C ILE A 17 -7.70 -6.05 8.43
N ALA A 18 -7.42 -7.30 8.76
CA ALA A 18 -6.29 -7.67 9.62
C ALA A 18 -4.96 -7.25 8.99
N HIS A 19 -4.73 -7.60 7.72
CA HIS A 19 -3.51 -7.24 7.00
C HIS A 19 -3.34 -5.73 6.83
N TRP A 20 -4.44 -5.02 6.54
CA TRP A 20 -4.41 -3.56 6.41
C TRP A 20 -4.08 -2.88 7.73
N SER A 21 -4.61 -3.39 8.84
CA SER A 21 -4.32 -2.89 10.18
C SER A 21 -2.84 -3.07 10.51
N THR A 22 -2.28 -4.26 10.26
CA THR A 22 -0.85 -4.53 10.43
C THR A 22 0.02 -3.58 9.60
N LEU A 23 -0.28 -3.38 8.31
CA LEU A 23 0.47 -2.43 7.48
C LEU A 23 0.38 -0.99 8.00
N ARG A 24 -0.77 -0.58 8.53
CA ARG A 24 -0.95 0.75 9.09
C ARG A 24 -0.12 0.96 10.35
N GLU A 25 0.08 -0.08 11.15
CA GLU A 25 0.96 -0.05 12.33
C GLU A 25 2.46 -0.08 11.95
N LEU A 26 2.80 -0.75 10.85
CA LEU A 26 4.18 -0.85 10.35
C LEU A 26 4.62 0.38 9.55
N ALA A 27 3.70 1.05 8.84
CA ALA A 27 4.01 2.20 7.98
C ALA A 27 4.83 3.29 8.69
N PRO A 28 4.49 3.73 9.93
CA PRO A 28 5.29 4.73 10.65
C PRO A 28 6.73 4.28 10.94
N GLN A 29 6.97 2.98 11.12
CA GLN A 29 8.31 2.44 11.38
C GLN A 29 9.24 2.58 10.16
N ARG A 30 8.65 2.70 8.95
CA ARG A 30 9.35 2.98 7.69
C ARG A 30 9.32 4.46 7.30
N GLY A 31 8.79 5.34 8.16
CA GLY A 31 8.63 6.76 7.86
C GLY A 31 7.41 7.09 6.98
N TRP A 32 6.53 6.10 6.75
CA TRP A 32 5.38 6.26 5.87
C TRP A 32 4.12 6.68 6.62
N VAL A 33 3.30 7.48 5.95
CA VAL A 33 1.98 7.88 6.44
C VAL A 33 0.90 7.22 5.59
N SER A 34 0.04 6.43 6.22
CA SER A 34 -1.14 5.85 5.57
C SER A 34 -2.10 6.93 5.06
N THR A 35 -2.51 6.85 3.81
CA THR A 35 -3.48 7.74 3.17
C THR A 35 -4.53 6.95 2.39
N ARG A 36 -5.71 7.54 2.18
CA ARG A 36 -6.73 7.05 1.22
C ARG A 36 -6.87 7.95 0.00
N LYS A 37 -6.11 9.05 -0.06
CA LYS A 37 -6.12 10.00 -1.16
C LYS A 37 -4.87 9.78 -1.99
N PHE A 38 -5.05 9.59 -3.30
CA PHE A 38 -3.94 9.48 -4.23
C PHE A 38 -3.31 10.86 -4.45
N ASP A 39 -2.01 10.94 -4.20
CA ASP A 39 -1.15 12.08 -4.52
C ASP A 39 0.14 11.51 -5.14
N PRO A 40 0.30 11.55 -6.47
CA PRO A 40 1.44 10.90 -7.14
C PRO A 40 2.78 11.50 -6.74
N GLY A 41 2.82 12.71 -6.17
CA GLY A 41 4.05 13.33 -5.69
C GLY A 41 4.47 12.91 -4.28
N LYS A 42 3.63 12.13 -3.57
CA LYS A 42 3.89 11.71 -2.18
C LYS A 42 3.72 10.20 -1.95
N VAL A 43 2.92 9.53 -2.77
CA VAL A 43 2.66 8.10 -2.64
C VAL A 43 3.86 7.31 -3.17
N VAL A 44 4.45 6.49 -2.32
CA VAL A 44 5.57 5.61 -2.67
C VAL A 44 5.13 4.17 -2.90
N TRP A 45 3.97 3.78 -2.34
CA TRP A 45 3.41 2.45 -2.49
C TRP A 45 1.90 2.49 -2.32
N ALA A 46 1.18 1.78 -3.19
CA ALA A 46 -0.25 1.54 -3.07
C ALA A 46 -0.56 0.09 -2.64
N VAL A 47 -1.52 -0.02 -1.72
CA VAL A 47 -2.09 -1.26 -1.21
C VAL A 47 -3.55 -1.29 -1.64
N ALA A 48 -3.88 -2.18 -2.56
CA ALA A 48 -5.24 -2.33 -3.06
C ALA A 48 -5.91 -3.55 -2.44
N ALA A 49 -7.21 -3.43 -2.19
CA ALA A 49 -8.05 -4.56 -1.82
C ALA A 49 -8.18 -5.50 -3.04
N SER A 50 -8.30 -6.80 -2.78
CA SER A 50 -8.35 -7.83 -3.83
C SER A 50 -9.52 -7.61 -4.78
N SER A 51 -10.65 -7.13 -4.26
CA SER A 51 -11.83 -6.72 -5.05
C SER A 51 -11.53 -5.60 -6.04
N VAL A 52 -10.65 -4.67 -5.68
CA VAL A 52 -10.28 -3.51 -6.50
C VAL A 52 -9.20 -3.84 -7.53
N LEU A 53 -8.31 -4.78 -7.21
CA LEU A 53 -7.35 -5.31 -8.17
C LEU A 53 -8.05 -6.08 -9.30
N ALA A 54 -9.14 -6.78 -8.98
CA ALA A 54 -9.93 -7.53 -9.96
C ALA A 54 -10.76 -6.63 -10.89
N ASP A 55 -11.25 -5.49 -10.39
CA ASP A 55 -12.13 -4.58 -11.13
C ASP A 55 -11.37 -3.47 -11.91
N GLU A 56 -10.04 -3.45 -11.85
CA GLU A 56 -9.18 -2.41 -12.46
C GLU A 56 -9.69 -0.98 -12.20
N ALA A 57 -9.98 -0.67 -10.92
CA ALA A 57 -10.47 0.65 -10.57
C ALA A 57 -9.54 1.76 -11.10
N GLU A 58 -10.11 2.88 -11.54
CA GLU A 58 -9.41 4.01 -12.16
C GLU A 58 -8.16 4.45 -11.38
N VAL A 59 -8.24 4.47 -10.04
CA VAL A 59 -7.10 4.81 -9.16
C VAL A 59 -5.94 3.82 -9.29
N VAL A 60 -6.20 2.53 -9.47
CA VAL A 60 -5.14 1.52 -9.71
C VAL A 60 -4.47 1.76 -11.06
N ALA A 61 -5.24 2.12 -12.08
CA ALA A 61 -4.68 2.47 -13.39
C ALA A 61 -3.77 3.71 -13.30
N GLU A 62 -4.19 4.75 -12.58
CA GLU A 62 -3.40 5.97 -12.36
C GLU A 62 -2.11 5.71 -11.55
N VAL A 63 -2.19 4.88 -10.51
CA VAL A 63 -1.02 4.45 -9.73
C VAL A 63 -0.01 3.69 -10.59
N ARG A 64 -0.49 2.78 -11.44
CA ARG A 64 0.37 2.03 -12.38
C ARG A 64 1.02 2.96 -13.41
N LYS A 65 0.27 3.92 -13.97
CA LYS A 65 0.83 4.94 -14.88
C LYS A 65 1.90 5.80 -14.21
N ALA A 66 1.75 6.07 -12.92
CA ALA A 66 2.75 6.78 -12.12
C ALA A 66 3.97 5.92 -11.75
N HIS A 67 4.06 4.67 -12.21
CA HIS A 67 5.10 3.69 -11.86
C HIS A 67 5.22 3.43 -10.35
N ILE A 68 4.12 3.62 -9.62
CA ILE A 68 4.06 3.35 -8.19
C ILE A 68 3.71 1.86 -8.01
N PRO A 69 4.45 1.11 -7.18
CA PRO A 69 4.11 -0.28 -6.90
C PRO A 69 2.71 -0.38 -6.29
N CYS A 70 1.90 -1.31 -6.79
CA CYS A 70 0.53 -1.53 -6.35
C CYS A 70 0.31 -3.02 -6.11
N THR A 71 0.15 -3.40 -4.85
CA THR A 71 0.07 -4.81 -4.42
C THR A 71 -1.09 -5.06 -3.47
N SER A 72 -1.40 -6.33 -3.21
CA SER A 72 -2.30 -6.71 -2.13
C SER A 72 -1.66 -6.37 -0.78
N ALA A 73 -2.48 -6.25 0.27
CA ALA A 73 -1.96 -6.04 1.62
C ALA A 73 -1.11 -7.22 2.10
N LEU A 74 -1.47 -8.45 1.74
CA LEU A 74 -0.69 -9.62 2.11
C LEU A 74 0.70 -9.61 1.46
N ASP A 75 0.78 -9.26 0.19
CA ASP A 75 2.07 -9.19 -0.52
C ASP A 75 2.90 -8.01 -0.03
N ALA A 76 2.27 -6.85 0.24
CA ALA A 76 2.97 -5.72 0.85
C ALA A 76 3.56 -6.06 2.22
N ILE A 77 2.87 -6.88 3.04
CA ILE A 77 3.44 -7.39 4.29
C ILE A 77 4.64 -8.29 4.00
N LYS A 78 4.53 -9.25 3.10
CA LYS A 78 5.64 -10.15 2.75
C LYS A 78 6.86 -9.36 2.29
N ASP A 79 6.69 -8.42 1.37
CA ASP A 79 7.77 -7.55 0.88
C ASP A 79 8.35 -6.66 1.99
N ALA A 80 7.49 -6.08 2.85
CA ALA A 80 7.95 -5.30 4.00
C ALA A 80 8.71 -6.16 5.03
N TYR A 81 8.42 -7.44 5.17
CA TYR A 81 9.18 -8.34 6.05
C TYR A 81 10.46 -8.85 5.38
N SER A 82 10.42 -9.20 4.09
CA SER A 82 11.60 -9.63 3.33
C SER A 82 12.65 -8.53 3.22
N ALA A 83 12.23 -7.28 3.00
CA ALA A 83 13.14 -6.12 2.98
C ALA A 83 13.72 -5.79 4.36
N ALA A 84 13.06 -6.20 5.46
CA ALA A 84 13.60 -6.04 6.81
C ALA A 84 14.66 -7.10 7.16
N HIS A 85 14.68 -8.24 6.46
CA HIS A 85 15.58 -9.35 6.73
C HIS A 85 16.89 -9.34 5.93
N LEU A 86 17.01 -8.47 4.92
CA LEU A 86 18.21 -8.32 4.08
C LEU A 86 19.25 -7.33 4.65
N SER A 87 19.04 -6.83 5.87
CA SER A 87 19.95 -5.89 6.55
C SER A 87 20.73 -6.53 7.72
N SER A 88 20.90 -7.86 7.73
CA SER A 88 21.74 -8.57 8.73
C SER A 88 23.01 -9.12 8.10
#